data_AF-A0A1Y3XZQ1-F1
#
_entry.id   AF-A0A1Y3XZQ1-F1
#
_cell.length_a   1.000
_cell.length_b   1.000
_cell.length_c   1.000
_cell.angle_alpha   90.00
_cell.angle_beta   90.00
_cell.angle_gamma   90.00
#
_symmetry.space_group_name_H-M   'P 1'
#
loop_
_entity.id
_entity.type
_entity.pdbx_description
1 polymer ?
#
loop_
_entity_poly.entity_id
_entity_poly.type
_entity_poly.pdbx_seq_one_letter_code
_entity_poly.pdbx_strand_id
1 'polypeptide(L)' 'MGAFEVKLSEEKVAAAEKNLLRLKDKIARNPAARNAEPSFLAVLVGKASYMWKMPSGVYVIPITEFGA' A
#
# COMPACT_ATOMS: atom_id res chain seq x y z
N MET A 1 8.85 4.40 -8.55
CA MET A 1 7.41 4.13 -8.76
C MET A 1 6.89 3.47 -7.49
N GLY A 2 5.78 3.93 -6.91
CA GLY A 2 5.15 3.29 -5.74
C GLY A 2 3.87 2.55 -6.12
N ALA A 3 3.31 1.77 -5.20
CA ALA A 3 1.99 1.16 -5.37
C ALA A 3 1.09 1.47 -4.17
N PHE A 4 -0.19 1.74 -4.45
CA PHE A 4 -1.18 1.96 -3.41
C PHE A 4 -2.49 1.23 -3.70
N GLU A 5 -3.20 0.86 -2.64
CA GLU A 5 -4.55 0.32 -2.69
C GLU A 5 -5.48 1.18 -1.82
N VAL A 6 -6.63 1.57 -2.35
CA VAL A 6 -7.58 2.46 -1.65
C VAL A 6 -8.70 1.63 -1.03
N LYS A 7 -9.02 1.91 0.24
CA LYS A 7 -10.14 1.32 1.00
C LYS A 7 -10.91 2.40 1.75
N LEU A 8 -12.17 2.14 2.05
CA LEU A 8 -12.98 3.07 2.86
C LEU A 8 -12.79 2.86 4.37
N SER A 9 -12.52 1.62 4.81
CA SER A 9 -12.44 1.24 6.22
C SER A 9 -11.11 0.57 6.56
N GLU A 10 -10.60 0.85 7.78
CA GLU A 10 -9.42 0.21 8.37
C GLU A 10 -9.55 -1.32 8.44
N GLU A 11 -10.77 -1.85 8.57
CA GLU A 11 -11.03 -3.30 8.62
C GLU A 11 -10.49 -4.05 7.40
N LYS A 12 -10.33 -3.35 6.26
CA LYS A 12 -9.86 -3.92 4.99
C LYS A 12 -8.35 -3.80 4.80
N VAL A 13 -7.64 -3.18 5.75
CA VAL A 13 -6.20 -2.93 5.65
C VAL A 13 -5.41 -4.23 5.57
N ALA A 14 -5.72 -5.24 6.39
CA ALA A 14 -5.03 -6.53 6.35
C ALA A 14 -5.16 -7.23 4.99
N ALA A 15 -6.34 -7.14 4.36
CA ALA A 15 -6.55 -7.68 3.02
C ALA A 15 -5.77 -6.88 1.95
N ALA A 16 -5.76 -5.55 2.05
CA ALA A 16 -5.02 -4.67 1.15
C ALA A 16 -3.50 -4.86 1.26
N GLU A 17 -2.97 -5.04 2.47
CA GLU A 17 -1.56 -5.37 2.71
C GLU A 17 -1.15 -6.64 1.95
N LYS A 18 -1.93 -7.72 2.11
CA LYS A 18 -1.67 -8.99 1.39
C LYS A 18 -1.69 -8.82 -0.12
N ASN A 19 -2.60 -8.00 -0.65
CA ASN A 19 -2.70 -7.73 -2.07
C ASN A 19 -1.48 -6.95 -2.59
N LEU A 20 -1.04 -5.93 -1.87
CA LEU A 20 0.12 -5.11 -2.22
C LEU A 20 1.42 -5.92 -2.18
N LEU A 21 1.59 -6.81 -1.21
CA LEU A 21 2.73 -7.73 -1.15
C LEU A 21 2.72 -8.69 -2.35
N ARG A 22 1.57 -9.26 -2.67
CA ARG A 22 1.42 -10.13 -3.85
C ARG A 22 1.72 -9.37 -5.16
N LEU A 23 1.31 -8.11 -5.25
CA LEU A 23 1.62 -7.23 -6.39
C LEU A 23 3.12 -6.99 -6.49
N LYS A 24 3.78 -6.64 -5.39
CA LYS A 24 5.24 -6.48 -5.31
C LYS A 24 5.94 -7.73 -5.86
N ASP A 25 5.57 -8.92 -5.36
CA ASP A 25 6.18 -10.18 -5.80
C ASP A 25 5.91 -10.46 -7.29
N LYS A 26 4.75 -10.07 -7.81
CA LYS A 26 4.43 -10.24 -9.23
C LYS A 26 5.27 -9.31 -10.11
N ILE A 27 5.50 -8.08 -9.68
CA ILE A 27 6.35 -7.11 -10.38
C ILE A 27 7.80 -7.60 -10.38
N ALA A 28 8.32 -8.01 -9.22
CA ALA A 28 9.69 -8.52 -9.08
C ALA A 28 9.96 -9.78 -9.92
N ARG A 29 8.97 -10.66 -10.07
CA ARG A 29 9.08 -11.91 -10.84
C ARG A 29 9.06 -11.74 -12.37
N ASN A 30 8.83 -10.54 -12.90
CA ASN A 30 8.91 -10.29 -14.34
C ASN A 30 10.15 -9.45 -14.71
N PRO A 31 11.35 -10.06 -14.73
CA PRO A 31 12.60 -9.35 -15.03
C PRO A 31 12.64 -8.80 -16.46
N ALA A 32 11.83 -9.34 -17.39
CA ALA A 32 11.71 -8.83 -18.75
C ALA A 32 11.06 -7.44 -18.82
N ALA A 33 10.31 -7.03 -17.78
CA ALA A 33 9.58 -5.77 -17.78
C ALA A 33 10.43 -4.54 -17.40
N ARG A 34 11.72 -4.70 -17.03
CA ARG A 34 12.58 -3.64 -16.47
C ARG A 34 11.91 -2.84 -15.32
N ASN A 35 10.91 -3.42 -14.68
CA ASN A 35 10.16 -2.76 -13.62
C ASN A 35 10.96 -2.88 -12.34
N ALA A 36 11.45 -1.74 -11.84
CA ALA A 36 11.95 -1.68 -10.47
C ALA A 36 10.83 -2.08 -9.50
N GLU A 37 11.19 -2.75 -8.41
CA GLU A 37 10.25 -2.98 -7.31
C GLU A 37 9.62 -1.65 -6.87
N PRO A 38 8.36 -1.66 -6.42
CA PRO A 38 7.75 -0.46 -5.86
C PRO A 38 8.62 0.10 -4.73
N SER A 39 8.96 1.40 -4.82
CA SER A 39 9.79 2.09 -3.82
C SER A 39 9.08 2.26 -2.47
N PHE A 40 7.76 2.13 -2.46
CA PHE A 40 6.92 2.05 -1.27
C PHE A 40 5.60 1.36 -1.60
N LEU A 41 4.92 0.87 -0.56
CA LEU A 41 3.57 0.33 -0.61
C LEU A 41 2.70 1.10 0.40
N ALA A 42 1.50 1.49 0.02
CA ALA A 42 0.58 2.20 0.90
C ALA A 42 -0.88 1.76 0.74
N VAL A 43 -1.61 1.67 1.85
CA VAL A 43 -3.07 1.60 1.85
C VAL A 43 -3.61 2.99 2.17
N LEU A 44 -4.39 3.57 1.26
CA LEU A 44 -5.10 4.81 1.53
C LEU A 44 -6.47 4.47 2.12
N VAL A 45 -6.79 4.99 3.30
CA VAL A 45 -8.05 4.68 3.99
C VAL A 45 -8.93 5.92 4.14
N GLY A 46 -10.22 5.78 3.81
CA GLY A 46 -11.18 6.88 3.91
C GLY A 46 -11.40 7.38 5.34
N LYS A 47 -11.37 6.46 6.31
CA LYS A 47 -11.54 6.76 7.73
C LYS A 47 -10.45 6.04 8.50
N ALA A 48 -9.56 6.80 9.14
CA ALA A 48 -8.64 6.31 10.14
C ALA A 48 -8.16 7.43 11.06
N SER A 49 -7.69 7.09 12.27
CA SER A 49 -7.34 8.09 13.29
C SER A 49 -5.92 8.65 13.18
N TYR A 50 -5.01 7.96 12.51
CA TYR A 50 -3.61 8.38 12.34
C TYR A 50 -2.95 7.59 11.20
N MET A 51 -1.79 8.04 10.74
CA MET A 51 -0.93 7.28 9.84
C MET A 51 -0.02 6.32 10.62
N TRP A 52 0.13 5.08 10.15
CA TRP A 52 1.10 4.14 10.71
C TRP A 52 1.78 3.27 9.66
N LYS A 53 2.81 2.54 10.08
CA LYS A 53 3.54 1.57 9.25
C LYS A 53 3.38 0.17 9.81
N MET A 54 2.99 -0.77 8.95
CA MET A 54 2.88 -2.18 9.29
C MET A 54 4.27 -2.84 9.42
N PRO A 55 4.39 -3.98 10.13
CA PRO A 55 5.64 -4.76 10.16
C PRO A 55 6.14 -5.18 8.78
N SER A 56 5.25 -5.37 7.81
CA SER A 56 5.58 -5.65 6.40
C SER A 56 6.24 -4.48 5.66
N GLY A 57 6.20 -3.28 6.25
CA GLY A 57 6.68 -2.05 5.64
C GLY A 57 5.62 -1.27 4.85
N VAL A 58 4.38 -1.77 4.75
CA VAL A 58 3.27 -1.07 4.11
C VAL A 58 2.80 0.10 4.99
N TYR A 59 2.65 1.28 4.40
CA TYR A 59 2.08 2.45 5.07
C TYR A 59 0.55 2.36 5.06
N VAL A 60 -0.10 2.80 6.12
CA VAL A 60 -1.54 3.00 6.16
C VAL A 60 -1.79 4.48 6.41
N ILE A 61 -2.41 5.14 5.44
CA ILE A 61 -2.50 6.59 5.39
C ILE A 61 -3.98 6.99 5.28
N PRO A 62 -4.57 7.60 6.32
CA PRO A 62 -5.88 8.22 6.19
C PRO A 62 -5.85 9.29 5.10
N ILE A 63 -6.85 9.32 4.23
CA ILE A 63 -6.90 10.34 3.16
C ILE A 63 -6.98 11.77 3.71
N THR A 64 -7.43 11.91 4.97
CA THR A 64 -7.51 13.18 5.69
C THR A 64 -6.15 13.75 6.09
N GLU A 65 -5.09 12.94 6.05
CA GLU A 65 -3.72 13.39 6.35
C GLU A 65 -3.05 14.07 5.14
N PHE A 66 -3.60 13.89 3.93
CA PHE A 66 -3.19 14.69 2.78
C PHE A 66 -3.94 16.02 2.88
N GLY A 67 -3.27 17.04 3.42
CA GLY A 67 -3.84 18.37 3.59
C GLY A 67 -4.48 18.92 2.31
N ALA A 68 -5.49 19.76 2.50
CA ALA A 68 -6.06 20.62 1.45
C ALA A 68 -5.45 22.03 1.53
#